data_AF-A0ABD5NHK2-F1
#
_entry.id   AF-A0ABD5NHK2-F1
#
_cell.length_a   1.000
_cell.length_b   1.000
_cell.length_c   1.000
_cell.angle_alpha   90.00
_cell.angle_beta   90.00
_cell.angle_gamma   90.00
#
_symmetry.space_group_name_H-M   'P 1'
#
loop_
_entity.id
_entity.type
_entity.pdbx_description
1 polymer ?
#
loop_
_entity_poly.entity_id
_entity_poly.type
_entity_poly.pdbx_seq_one_letter_code
_entity_poly.pdbx_strand_id
1 'polypeptide(L)'
;MNVAATAKGLLELTRPANTVAAGVLTFIGAFVAGGAFDQQAATAAAVGATWFATAAGMAINDYFDREVDRINNPERAIPRGAVSPRGALAFSVVLFLGAVVLAALLPPLALGIAAVNLVGLVTYTQYFKGLPGAGNALVAYLGGSTFLFGAAAVGDPLAGGVLAALAALSTLTREIVKDVEDIEGDREEGLNTLPIAIGERRALLLGAAMLVVAVAASPVPYLLGTFGVWYLVAVAPADAVMLAAAYRSFDDPSAGQRLLKLGMFAAAFAFVVGRVAAA
;
A
#
# COMPACT_ATOMS: atom_id res chain seq x y z
N MET A 1 -12.29 19.57 -25.00
CA MET A 1 -11.14 19.04 -24.24
C MET A 1 -10.00 18.81 -25.21
N ASN A 2 -8.79 19.27 -24.89
CA ASN A 2 -7.59 18.99 -25.69
C ASN A 2 -7.15 17.53 -25.44
N VAL A 3 -6.96 16.73 -26.50
CA VAL A 3 -6.58 15.30 -26.41
C VAL A 3 -5.31 15.11 -25.58
N ALA A 4 -4.31 15.98 -25.75
CA ALA A 4 -3.06 15.91 -24.99
C ALA A 4 -3.27 16.19 -23.49
N ALA A 5 -4.17 17.12 -23.16
CA ALA A 5 -4.52 17.42 -21.77
C ALA A 5 -5.27 16.24 -21.12
N THR A 6 -6.19 15.62 -21.86
CA THR A 6 -6.89 14.41 -21.40
C THR A 6 -5.92 13.25 -21.16
N ALA A 7 -5.02 12.98 -22.11
CA ALA A 7 -4.04 11.90 -22.00
C ALA A 7 -3.11 12.11 -20.78
N LYS A 8 -2.62 13.33 -20.59
CA LYS A 8 -1.83 13.69 -19.39
C LYS A 8 -2.65 13.52 -18.11
N GLY A 9 -3.90 13.97 -18.09
CA GLY A 9 -4.78 13.83 -16.94
C GLY A 9 -5.08 12.37 -16.59
N LEU A 10 -5.26 11.49 -17.58
CA LEU A 10 -5.42 10.05 -17.35
C LEU A 10 -4.17 9.42 -16.73
N LEU A 11 -2.97 9.83 -17.16
CA LEU A 11 -1.72 9.37 -16.56
C LEU A 11 -1.58 9.84 -15.11
N GLU A 12 -1.91 11.11 -14.83
CA GLU A 12 -1.89 11.67 -13.47
C GLU A 12 -2.83 10.91 -12.52
N LEU A 13 -4.03 10.53 -12.98
CA LEU A 13 -4.99 9.74 -12.20
C LEU A 13 -4.41 8.40 -11.71
N THR A 14 -3.50 7.80 -12.46
CA THR A 14 -2.88 6.53 -12.05
C THR A 14 -1.91 6.68 -10.88
N ARG A 15 -1.40 7.89 -10.63
CA ARG A 15 -0.30 8.17 -9.69
C ARG A 15 0.90 7.22 -9.90
N PRO A 16 1.67 7.38 -11.00
CA PRO A 16 2.66 6.40 -11.45
C PRO A 16 3.68 5.95 -10.40
N ALA A 17 4.12 6.85 -9.51
CA ALA A 17 5.05 6.49 -8.45
C ALA A 17 4.45 5.46 -7.47
N ASN A 18 3.16 5.54 -7.18
CA ASN A 18 2.47 4.63 -6.26
C ASN A 18 2.24 3.27 -6.92
N THR A 19 1.87 3.24 -8.20
CA THR A 19 1.65 1.98 -8.94
C THR A 19 2.95 1.23 -9.18
N VAL A 20 4.05 1.94 -9.47
CA VAL A 20 5.39 1.34 -9.56
C VAL A 20 5.83 0.80 -8.20
N ALA A 21 5.67 1.58 -7.12
CA ALA A 21 6.00 1.11 -5.78
C ALA A 21 5.22 -0.17 -5.41
N ALA A 22 3.90 -0.19 -5.62
CA ALA A 22 3.07 -1.36 -5.35
C ALA A 22 3.50 -2.58 -6.19
N GLY A 23 3.80 -2.39 -7.48
CA GLY A 23 4.33 -3.44 -8.34
C GLY A 23 5.68 -3.99 -7.86
N VAL A 24 6.57 -3.14 -7.37
CA VAL A 24 7.86 -3.56 -6.77
C VAL A 24 7.63 -4.40 -5.51
N LEU A 25 6.69 -4.03 -4.64
CA LEU A 25 6.38 -4.83 -3.45
C LEU A 25 5.83 -6.22 -3.82
N THR A 26 4.95 -6.30 -4.82
CA THR A 26 4.50 -7.60 -5.37
C THR A 26 5.64 -8.42 -5.93
N PHE A 27 6.57 -7.80 -6.68
CA PHE A 27 7.76 -8.49 -7.16
C PHE A 27 8.63 -9.02 -6.01
N ILE A 28 8.85 -8.24 -4.96
CA ILE A 28 9.59 -8.68 -3.77
C ILE A 28 8.94 -9.90 -3.14
N GLY A 29 7.60 -9.94 -3.05
CA GLY A 29 6.86 -11.12 -2.58
C GLY A 29 7.18 -12.38 -3.40
N ALA A 30 7.11 -12.28 -4.73
CA ALA A 30 7.46 -13.39 -5.62
C ALA A 30 8.94 -13.79 -5.52
N PHE A 31 9.83 -12.81 -5.33
CA PHE A 31 11.27 -13.03 -5.23
C PHE A 31 11.65 -13.74 -3.93
N VAL A 32 11.08 -13.32 -2.81
CA VAL A 32 11.27 -13.96 -1.50
C VAL A 32 10.76 -15.40 -1.52
N ALA A 33 9.64 -15.67 -2.20
CA ALA A 33 9.14 -17.02 -2.44
C ALA A 33 10.02 -17.88 -3.36
N GLY A 34 11.09 -17.31 -3.94
CA GLY A 34 12.05 -18.02 -4.78
C GLY A 34 11.61 -18.25 -6.22
N GLY A 35 10.35 -17.99 -6.57
CA GLY A 35 9.81 -18.29 -7.91
C GLY A 35 9.84 -17.13 -8.90
N ALA A 36 10.29 -15.92 -8.51
CA ALA A 36 10.22 -14.73 -9.38
C ALA A 36 10.88 -14.92 -10.76
N PHE A 37 12.06 -15.55 -10.79
CA PHE A 37 12.83 -15.76 -12.02
C PHE A 37 12.56 -17.09 -12.72
N ASP A 38 12.00 -18.07 -11.98
CA ASP A 38 11.60 -19.37 -12.53
C ASP A 38 10.21 -19.30 -13.20
N GLN A 39 9.33 -18.45 -12.67
CA GLN A 39 7.96 -18.25 -13.13
C GLN A 39 7.75 -16.80 -13.60
N GLN A 40 8.55 -16.38 -14.58
CA GLN A 40 8.59 -14.98 -15.05
C GLN A 40 7.24 -14.50 -15.57
N ALA A 41 6.50 -15.35 -16.29
CA ALA A 41 5.18 -15.00 -16.80
C ALA A 41 4.17 -14.73 -15.67
N ALA A 42 4.13 -15.59 -14.65
CA ALA A 42 3.27 -15.41 -13.49
C ALA A 42 3.67 -14.16 -12.68
N THR A 43 4.98 -13.96 -12.50
CA THR A 43 5.51 -12.77 -11.81
C THR A 43 5.15 -11.49 -12.55
N ALA A 44 5.33 -11.44 -13.88
CA ALA A 44 4.96 -10.30 -14.70
C ALA A 44 3.45 -10.03 -14.67
N ALA A 45 2.62 -11.10 -14.72
CA ALA A 45 1.18 -10.98 -14.59
C ALA A 45 0.76 -10.43 -13.22
N ALA A 46 1.37 -10.89 -12.12
CA ALA A 46 1.09 -10.38 -10.77
C ALA A 46 1.51 -8.91 -10.58
N VAL A 47 2.69 -8.53 -11.06
CA VAL A 47 3.16 -7.14 -11.03
C VAL A 47 2.24 -6.25 -11.86
N GLY A 48 1.88 -6.70 -13.08
CA GLY A 48 0.94 -5.99 -13.95
C GLY A 48 -0.44 -5.84 -13.32
N ALA A 49 -0.99 -6.92 -12.75
CA ALA A 49 -2.27 -6.91 -12.06
C ALA A 49 -2.27 -5.91 -10.90
N THR A 50 -1.19 -5.87 -10.11
CA THR A 50 -1.02 -4.91 -9.01
C THR A 50 -0.98 -3.48 -9.52
N TRP A 51 -0.25 -3.23 -10.61
CA TRP A 51 -0.15 -1.91 -11.23
C TRP A 51 -1.52 -1.43 -11.71
N PHE A 52 -2.26 -2.26 -12.45
CA PHE A 52 -3.60 -1.97 -12.94
C PHE A 52 -4.60 -1.74 -11.80
N ALA A 53 -4.60 -2.61 -10.79
CA ALA A 53 -5.50 -2.50 -9.64
C ALA A 53 -5.23 -1.22 -8.83
N THR A 54 -3.96 -0.90 -8.60
CA THR A 54 -3.57 0.31 -7.88
C THR A 54 -3.96 1.56 -8.68
N ALA A 55 -3.69 1.58 -9.99
CA ALA A 55 -4.06 2.69 -10.87
C ALA A 55 -5.58 2.90 -10.90
N ALA A 56 -6.34 1.80 -10.97
CA ALA A 56 -7.80 1.82 -10.95
C ALA A 56 -8.35 2.36 -9.62
N GLY A 57 -7.76 1.93 -8.50
CA GLY A 57 -8.06 2.42 -7.15
C GLY A 57 -7.79 3.92 -6.99
N MET A 58 -6.67 4.42 -7.51
CA MET A 58 -6.37 5.86 -7.49
C MET A 58 -7.38 6.65 -8.34
N ALA A 59 -7.71 6.17 -9.53
CA ALA A 59 -8.65 6.84 -10.42
C ALA A 59 -10.10 6.86 -9.88
N ILE A 60 -10.56 5.78 -9.25
CA ILE A 60 -11.91 5.74 -8.65
C ILE A 60 -11.99 6.60 -7.38
N ASN A 61 -10.90 6.69 -6.61
CA ASN A 61 -10.84 7.57 -5.45
C ASN A 61 -10.98 9.04 -5.87
N ASP A 62 -10.20 9.48 -6.87
CA ASP A 62 -10.33 10.84 -7.42
C ASP A 62 -11.74 11.08 -8.01
N TYR A 63 -12.39 10.07 -8.58
CA TYR A 63 -13.78 10.18 -9.02
C TYR A 63 -14.71 10.51 -7.85
N PHE A 64 -14.63 9.79 -6.73
CA PHE A 64 -15.49 10.02 -5.57
C PHE A 64 -15.16 11.34 -4.85
N ASP A 65 -13.88 11.67 -4.74
CA ASP A 65 -13.39 12.86 -4.03
C ASP A 65 -13.49 14.16 -4.86
N ARG A 66 -13.95 14.09 -6.12
CA ARG A 66 -13.96 15.23 -7.06
C ARG A 66 -14.55 16.53 -6.53
N GLU A 67 -15.59 16.50 -5.70
CA GLU A 67 -16.20 17.73 -5.15
C GLU A 67 -15.36 18.32 -4.02
N VAL A 68 -14.78 17.46 -3.18
CA VAL A 68 -13.82 17.84 -2.14
C VAL A 68 -12.56 18.42 -2.79
N ASP A 69 -12.03 17.73 -3.80
CA ASP A 69 -10.84 18.15 -4.53
C ASP A 69 -11.03 19.45 -5.32
N ARG A 70 -12.26 19.84 -5.66
CA ARG A 70 -12.51 21.18 -6.26
C ARG A 70 -12.16 22.33 -5.31
N ILE A 71 -12.21 22.08 -4.01
CA ILE A 71 -11.86 23.04 -2.97
C ILE A 71 -10.39 22.84 -2.57
N ASN A 72 -10.03 21.61 -2.23
CA ASN A 72 -8.72 21.30 -1.61
C ASN A 72 -7.58 21.17 -2.63
N ASN A 73 -7.87 20.68 -3.84
CA ASN A 73 -6.86 20.35 -4.86
C ASN A 73 -7.35 20.72 -6.28
N PRO A 74 -7.63 22.00 -6.58
CA PRO A 74 -8.26 22.40 -7.84
C PRO A 74 -7.43 22.05 -9.09
N GLU A 75 -6.13 21.81 -8.92
CA GLU A 75 -5.19 21.41 -9.98
C GLU A 75 -5.25 19.93 -10.36
N ARG A 76 -6.03 19.09 -9.65
CA ARG A 76 -6.22 17.68 -10.02
C ARG A 76 -6.95 17.53 -11.35
N ALA A 77 -6.72 16.39 -12.01
CA ALA A 77 -7.18 16.12 -13.38
C ALA A 77 -8.71 16.28 -13.56
N ILE A 78 -9.51 15.87 -12.58
CA ILE A 78 -10.97 15.99 -12.63
C ILE A 78 -11.44 17.43 -12.32
N PRO A 79 -11.08 18.05 -11.17
CA PRO A 79 -11.45 19.43 -10.85
C PRO A 79 -11.11 20.46 -11.93
N ARG A 80 -9.90 20.39 -12.52
CA ARG A 80 -9.47 21.32 -13.58
C ARG A 80 -10.09 21.04 -14.95
N GLY A 81 -10.90 19.98 -15.07
CA GLY A 81 -11.58 19.60 -16.31
C GLY A 81 -10.71 18.93 -17.37
N ALA A 82 -9.51 18.46 -17.02
CA ALA A 82 -8.65 17.70 -17.94
C ALA A 82 -9.24 16.32 -18.26
N VAL A 83 -9.92 15.70 -17.29
CA VAL A 83 -10.66 14.45 -17.46
C VAL A 83 -12.06 14.62 -16.89
N SER A 84 -13.10 14.22 -17.65
CA SER A 84 -14.47 14.26 -17.13
C SER A 84 -14.69 13.18 -16.06
N PRO A 85 -15.59 13.38 -15.07
CA PRO A 85 -15.87 12.36 -14.06
C PRO A 85 -16.27 11.01 -14.66
N ARG A 86 -17.10 11.01 -15.72
CA ARG A 86 -17.49 9.77 -16.43
C ARG A 86 -16.29 9.13 -17.13
N GLY A 87 -15.38 9.94 -17.69
CA GLY A 87 -14.14 9.44 -18.30
C GLY A 87 -13.19 8.81 -17.28
N ALA A 88 -13.04 9.42 -16.11
CA ALA A 88 -12.23 8.87 -15.02
C ALA A 88 -12.81 7.54 -14.51
N LEU A 89 -14.13 7.46 -14.33
CA LEU A 89 -14.80 6.23 -13.93
C LEU A 89 -14.65 5.12 -14.99
N ALA A 90 -14.90 5.43 -16.27
CA ALA A 90 -14.72 4.46 -17.35
C ALA A 90 -13.27 3.97 -17.45
N PHE A 91 -12.31 4.88 -17.29
CA PHE A 91 -10.89 4.54 -17.24
C PHE A 91 -10.56 3.62 -16.07
N SER A 92 -11.04 3.91 -14.86
CA SER A 92 -10.89 3.04 -13.70
C SER A 92 -11.47 1.64 -13.95
N VAL A 93 -12.67 1.52 -14.53
CA VAL A 93 -13.28 0.22 -14.88
C VAL A 93 -12.40 -0.56 -15.85
N VAL A 94 -11.88 0.08 -16.90
CA VAL A 94 -10.96 -0.57 -17.86
C VAL A 94 -9.69 -1.07 -17.16
N LEU A 95 -9.13 -0.27 -16.26
CA LEU A 95 -7.95 -0.67 -15.48
C LEU A 95 -8.26 -1.86 -14.55
N PHE A 96 -9.40 -1.86 -13.85
CA PHE A 96 -9.82 -2.99 -13.03
C PHE A 96 -10.02 -4.26 -13.86
N LEU A 97 -10.62 -4.17 -15.05
CA LEU A 97 -10.73 -5.30 -15.96
C LEU A 97 -9.36 -5.84 -16.38
N GLY A 98 -8.39 -4.96 -16.65
CA GLY A 98 -7.00 -5.35 -16.91
C GLY A 98 -6.37 -6.11 -15.74
N ALA A 99 -6.61 -5.66 -14.50
CA ALA A 99 -6.15 -6.35 -13.30
C ALA A 99 -6.77 -7.75 -13.15
N VAL A 100 -8.08 -7.88 -13.40
CA VAL A 100 -8.80 -9.16 -13.35
C VAL A 100 -8.28 -10.13 -14.41
N VAL A 101 -8.09 -9.67 -15.65
CA VAL A 101 -7.58 -10.50 -16.75
C VAL A 101 -6.20 -11.07 -16.40
N LEU A 102 -5.29 -10.24 -15.89
CA LEU A 102 -3.96 -10.71 -15.48
C LEU A 102 -4.00 -11.62 -14.27
N ALA A 103 -4.83 -11.32 -13.26
CA ALA A 103 -4.98 -12.15 -12.07
C ALA A 103 -5.60 -13.53 -12.40
N ALA A 104 -6.46 -13.63 -13.41
CA ALA A 104 -7.06 -14.88 -13.86
C ALA A 104 -6.05 -15.85 -14.51
N LEU A 105 -4.85 -15.38 -14.87
CA LEU A 105 -3.74 -16.20 -15.36
C LEU A 105 -2.94 -16.87 -14.22
N LEU A 106 -3.21 -16.48 -12.97
CA LEU A 106 -2.44 -16.90 -11.80
C LEU A 106 -3.09 -18.10 -11.08
N PRO A 107 -2.36 -18.78 -10.18
CA PRO A 107 -2.92 -19.87 -9.38
C PRO A 107 -4.17 -19.45 -8.59
N PRO A 108 -5.09 -20.39 -8.27
CA PRO A 108 -6.37 -20.07 -7.62
C PRO A 108 -6.26 -19.25 -6.34
N LEU A 109 -5.21 -19.48 -5.55
CA LEU A 109 -4.99 -18.71 -4.31
C LEU A 109 -4.63 -17.25 -4.60
N ALA A 110 -3.77 -16.99 -5.60
CA ALA A 110 -3.45 -15.63 -6.03
C ALA A 110 -4.69 -14.91 -6.57
N LEU A 111 -5.53 -15.61 -7.33
CA LEU A 111 -6.82 -15.10 -7.79
C LEU A 111 -7.76 -14.75 -6.62
N GLY A 112 -7.81 -15.58 -5.58
CA GLY A 112 -8.57 -15.31 -4.36
C GLY A 112 -8.09 -14.05 -3.63
N ILE A 113 -6.77 -13.89 -3.46
CA ILE A 113 -6.18 -12.67 -2.88
C ILE A 113 -6.51 -11.44 -3.74
N ALA A 114 -6.36 -11.54 -5.05
CA ALA A 114 -6.69 -10.46 -5.97
C ALA A 114 -8.17 -10.06 -5.86
N ALA A 115 -9.09 -11.01 -5.77
CA ALA A 115 -10.51 -10.73 -5.61
C ALA A 115 -10.80 -9.92 -4.33
N VAL A 116 -10.22 -10.32 -3.19
CA VAL A 116 -10.35 -9.57 -1.93
C VAL A 116 -9.77 -8.16 -2.07
N ASN A 117 -8.59 -8.04 -2.68
CA ASN A 117 -7.93 -6.75 -2.87
C ASN A 117 -8.75 -5.80 -3.77
N LEU A 118 -9.29 -6.31 -4.88
CA LEU A 118 -10.12 -5.53 -5.80
C LEU A 118 -11.41 -5.06 -5.14
N VAL A 119 -12.08 -5.93 -4.38
CA VAL A 119 -13.26 -5.54 -3.59
C VAL A 119 -12.89 -4.47 -2.57
N GLY A 120 -11.78 -4.63 -1.85
CA GLY A 120 -11.27 -3.64 -0.90
C GLY A 120 -11.02 -2.28 -1.54
N LEU A 121 -10.33 -2.25 -2.70
CA LEU A 121 -10.04 -1.02 -3.44
C LEU A 121 -11.31 -0.31 -3.92
N VAL A 122 -12.30 -1.05 -4.44
CA VAL A 122 -13.57 -0.47 -4.93
C VAL A 122 -14.43 0.06 -3.78
N THR A 123 -14.44 -0.65 -2.65
CA THR A 123 -15.32 -0.33 -1.51
C THR A 123 -14.74 0.70 -0.55
N TYR A 124 -13.40 0.89 -0.54
CA TYR A 124 -12.71 1.76 0.41
C TYR A 124 -13.34 3.15 0.54
N THR A 125 -13.42 3.91 -0.56
CA THR A 125 -13.82 5.33 -0.49
C THR A 125 -15.28 5.53 -0.09
N GLN A 126 -16.15 4.59 -0.42
CA GLN A 126 -17.58 4.71 -0.12
C GLN A 126 -17.95 4.20 1.27
N TYR A 127 -17.26 3.16 1.76
CA TYR A 127 -17.70 2.45 2.97
C TYR A 127 -16.69 2.53 4.13
N PHE A 128 -15.41 2.74 3.85
CA PHE A 128 -14.35 2.66 4.87
C PHE A 128 -13.64 3.99 5.12
N LYS A 129 -13.60 4.91 4.14
CA LYS A 129 -13.03 6.25 4.32
C LYS A 129 -13.74 6.95 5.48
N GLY A 130 -12.96 7.43 6.45
CA GLY A 130 -13.50 8.10 7.64
C GLY A 130 -14.08 7.17 8.71
N LEU A 131 -14.01 5.84 8.57
CA LEU A 131 -14.34 4.91 9.65
C LEU A 131 -13.13 4.73 10.59
N PRO A 132 -13.27 5.01 11.90
CA PRO A 132 -12.15 4.94 12.84
C PRO A 132 -11.53 3.53 12.86
N GLY A 133 -10.26 3.42 12.47
CA GLY A 133 -9.49 2.17 12.48
C GLY A 133 -9.82 1.20 11.36
N ALA A 134 -11.08 1.07 10.94
CA ALA A 134 -11.48 0.13 9.88
C ALA A 134 -10.90 0.51 8.51
N GLY A 135 -10.90 1.81 8.16
CA GLY A 135 -10.25 2.31 6.95
C GLY A 135 -8.74 2.06 6.97
N ASN A 136 -8.08 2.38 8.08
CA ASN A 136 -6.63 2.16 8.25
C ASN A 136 -6.28 0.66 8.16
N ALA A 137 -7.10 -0.21 8.76
CA ALA A 137 -6.91 -1.66 8.71
C ALA A 137 -7.07 -2.23 7.30
N LEU A 138 -8.03 -1.72 6.51
CA LEU A 138 -8.19 -2.12 5.11
C LEU A 138 -6.97 -1.69 4.28
N VAL A 139 -6.49 -0.46 4.43
CA VAL A 139 -5.28 0.01 3.72
C VAL A 139 -4.04 -0.77 4.16
N ALA A 140 -3.91 -1.08 5.45
CA ALA A 140 -2.85 -1.93 5.99
C ALA A 140 -2.85 -3.33 5.37
N TYR A 141 -4.02 -3.97 5.30
CA TYR A 141 -4.20 -5.25 4.61
C TYR A 141 -3.81 -5.14 3.13
N LEU A 142 -4.33 -4.13 2.40
CA LEU A 142 -4.02 -3.95 0.97
C LEU A 142 -2.51 -3.79 0.75
N GLY A 143 -1.83 -2.99 1.59
CA GLY A 143 -0.38 -2.82 1.56
C GLY A 143 0.38 -4.14 1.77
N GLY A 144 0.09 -4.86 2.85
CA GLY A 144 0.74 -6.14 3.14
C GLY A 144 0.42 -7.24 2.12
N SER A 145 -0.81 -7.26 1.61
CA SER A 145 -1.28 -8.26 0.65
C SER A 145 -0.54 -8.23 -0.69
N THR A 146 0.15 -7.13 -1.05
CA THR A 146 0.99 -7.07 -2.25
C THR A 146 2.07 -8.16 -2.23
N PHE A 147 2.72 -8.37 -1.08
CA PHE A 147 3.72 -9.41 -0.89
C PHE A 147 3.09 -10.82 -0.92
N LEU A 148 1.95 -11.02 -0.26
CA LEU A 148 1.21 -12.29 -0.32
C LEU A 148 0.81 -12.63 -1.76
N PHE A 149 0.31 -11.64 -2.50
CA PHE A 149 -0.14 -11.82 -3.86
C PHE A 149 1.00 -12.22 -4.78
N GLY A 150 2.16 -11.56 -4.67
CA GLY A 150 3.37 -11.93 -5.41
C GLY A 150 3.87 -13.33 -5.08
N ALA A 151 3.93 -13.68 -3.79
CA ALA A 151 4.36 -15.00 -3.34
C ALA A 151 3.40 -16.11 -3.79
N ALA A 152 2.08 -15.87 -3.70
CA ALA A 152 1.04 -16.77 -4.17
C ALA A 152 1.06 -16.96 -5.70
N ALA A 153 1.42 -15.92 -6.46
CA ALA A 153 1.53 -15.98 -7.92
C ALA A 153 2.56 -17.01 -8.39
N VAL A 154 3.59 -17.27 -7.58
CA VAL A 154 4.65 -18.24 -7.86
C VAL A 154 4.53 -19.53 -7.04
N GLY A 155 3.40 -19.74 -6.36
CA GLY A 155 3.04 -21.02 -5.76
C GLY A 155 3.44 -21.23 -4.29
N ASP A 156 4.06 -20.25 -3.62
CA ASP A 156 4.38 -20.33 -2.19
C ASP A 156 3.88 -19.08 -1.43
N PRO A 157 2.59 -19.00 -1.08
CA PRO A 157 2.03 -17.87 -0.34
C PRO A 157 2.61 -17.72 1.08
N LEU A 158 3.05 -18.82 1.70
CA LEU A 158 3.50 -18.82 3.10
C LEU A 158 4.85 -18.13 3.22
N ALA A 159 5.71 -18.25 2.21
CA ALA A 159 6.96 -17.50 2.13
C ALA A 159 6.75 -15.97 2.18
N GLY A 160 5.62 -15.47 1.67
CA GLY A 160 5.25 -14.05 1.75
C GLY A 160 4.56 -13.64 3.06
N GLY A 161 4.19 -14.59 3.92
CA GLY A 161 3.30 -14.36 5.06
C GLY A 161 3.86 -13.43 6.13
N VAL A 162 5.08 -13.68 6.58
CA VAL A 162 5.73 -12.83 7.60
C VAL A 162 5.95 -11.41 7.05
N LEU A 163 6.46 -11.30 5.83
CA LEU A 163 6.67 -10.02 5.16
C LEU A 163 5.37 -9.21 5.06
N ALA A 164 4.28 -9.86 4.67
CA ALA A 164 2.98 -9.23 4.56
C ALA A 164 2.44 -8.75 5.91
N ALA A 165 2.60 -9.54 6.98
CA ALA A 165 2.17 -9.15 8.32
C ALA A 165 2.94 -7.91 8.82
N LEU A 166 4.28 -7.90 8.65
CA LEU A 166 5.12 -6.78 9.03
C LEU A 166 4.80 -5.52 8.21
N ALA A 167 4.60 -5.68 6.90
CA ALA A 167 4.18 -4.60 6.01
C ALA A 167 2.80 -4.06 6.37
N ALA A 168 1.84 -4.92 6.76
CA ALA A 168 0.52 -4.48 7.20
C ALA A 168 0.59 -3.68 8.49
N LEU A 169 1.31 -4.16 9.52
CA LEU A 169 1.44 -3.45 10.80
C LEU A 169 2.15 -2.09 10.67
N SER A 170 3.20 -2.02 9.85
CA SER A 170 3.89 -0.75 9.56
C SER A 170 3.03 0.20 8.73
N THR A 171 2.27 -0.33 7.75
CA THR A 171 1.29 0.47 6.97
C THR A 171 0.19 1.00 7.88
N LEU A 172 -0.34 0.19 8.80
CA LEU A 172 -1.34 0.61 9.78
C LEU A 172 -0.82 1.79 10.61
N THR A 173 0.42 1.69 11.10
CA THR A 173 1.08 2.78 11.84
C THR A 173 1.13 4.05 11.00
N ARG A 174 1.59 3.93 9.74
CA ARG A 174 1.73 5.06 8.82
C ARG A 174 0.38 5.71 8.47
N GLU A 175 -0.68 4.93 8.28
CA GLU A 175 -2.02 5.46 8.05
C GLU A 175 -2.57 6.18 9.28
N ILE A 176 -2.32 5.68 10.50
CA ILE A 176 -2.72 6.38 11.72
C ILE A 176 -1.97 7.71 11.88
N VAL A 177 -0.66 7.74 11.60
CA VAL A 177 0.13 8.98 11.62
C VAL A 177 -0.37 9.97 10.56
N LYS A 178 -0.76 9.48 9.38
CA LYS A 178 -1.35 10.30 8.34
C LYS A 178 -2.68 10.92 8.79
N ASP A 179 -3.58 10.16 9.38
CA ASP A 179 -4.87 10.71 9.87
C ASP A 179 -4.64 11.80 10.94
N VAL A 180 -3.54 11.73 11.71
CA VAL A 180 -3.17 12.78 12.68
C VAL A 180 -2.66 14.03 11.97
N GLU A 181 -1.87 13.86 10.91
CA GLU A 181 -1.42 14.96 10.04
C GLU A 181 -2.61 15.67 9.36
N ASP A 182 -3.59 14.89 8.89
CA ASP A 182 -4.73 15.36 8.11
C ASP A 182 -5.96 15.72 8.98
N ILE A 183 -5.83 15.75 10.32
CA ILE A 183 -6.97 15.78 11.26
C ILE A 183 -7.93 16.95 11.06
N GLU A 184 -7.42 18.14 10.72
CA GLU A 184 -8.26 19.32 10.52
C GLU A 184 -9.04 19.23 9.20
N GLY A 185 -8.38 18.78 8.13
CA GLY A 185 -9.04 18.54 6.83
C GLY A 185 -10.09 17.44 6.91
N ASP A 186 -9.79 16.36 7.64
CA ASP A 186 -10.74 15.27 7.88
C ASP A 186 -12.01 15.75 8.62
N ARG A 187 -11.86 16.68 9.58
CA ARG A 187 -13.00 17.29 10.28
C ARG A 187 -13.84 18.16 9.36
N GLU A 188 -13.20 18.97 8.52
CA GLU A 188 -13.89 19.82 7.53
C GLU A 188 -14.66 18.98 6.50
N GLU A 189 -14.13 17.81 6.13
CA GLU A 189 -14.80 16.82 5.28
C GLU A 189 -15.92 16.03 5.99
N GLY A 190 -16.10 16.22 7.31
CA GLY A 190 -17.10 15.54 8.13
C GLY A 190 -16.76 14.07 8.41
N LEU A 191 -15.49 13.68 8.31
CA LEU A 191 -15.01 12.33 8.60
C LEU A 191 -14.83 12.13 10.11
N ASN A 192 -14.90 10.88 10.55
CA ASN A 192 -14.61 10.48 11.93
C ASN A 192 -13.40 9.54 11.96
N THR A 193 -12.24 10.01 11.51
CA THR A 193 -11.01 9.21 11.50
C THR A 193 -10.57 8.83 12.93
N LEU A 194 -9.65 7.87 13.04
CA LEU A 194 -9.22 7.36 14.34
C LEU A 194 -8.77 8.45 15.32
N PRO A 195 -7.90 9.42 14.95
CA PRO A 195 -7.50 10.48 15.88
C PRO A 195 -8.64 11.47 16.22
N ILE A 196 -9.65 11.62 15.36
CA ILE A 196 -10.87 12.38 15.70
C ILE A 196 -11.66 11.65 16.79
N ALA A 197 -11.82 10.33 16.64
CA ALA A 197 -12.61 9.52 17.56
C ALA A 197 -11.98 9.32 18.95
N ILE A 198 -10.65 9.11 19.02
CA ILE A 198 -9.96 8.78 20.28
C ILE A 198 -8.92 9.82 20.74
N GLY A 199 -8.69 10.87 19.95
CA GLY A 199 -7.67 11.89 20.18
C GLY A 199 -6.31 11.53 19.60
N GLU A 200 -5.59 12.54 19.10
CA GLU A 200 -4.29 12.42 18.42
C GLU A 200 -3.28 11.59 19.21
N ARG A 201 -3.06 11.94 20.49
CA ARG A 201 -2.08 11.24 21.33
C ARG A 201 -2.38 9.76 21.50
N ARG A 202 -3.65 9.37 21.63
CA ARG A 202 -4.05 7.96 21.78
C ARG A 202 -3.92 7.21 20.46
N ALA A 203 -4.26 7.85 19.34
CA ALA A 203 -4.05 7.29 18.01
C ALA A 203 -2.56 7.03 17.74
N LEU A 204 -1.69 8.02 18.00
CA LEU A 204 -0.24 7.86 17.84
C LEU A 204 0.34 6.77 18.75
N LEU A 205 -0.13 6.66 20.00
CA LEU A 205 0.28 5.56 20.90
C LEU A 205 -0.13 4.19 20.36
N LEU A 206 -1.34 4.06 19.80
CA LEU A 206 -1.79 2.83 19.17
C LEU A 206 -0.94 2.49 17.93
N GLY A 207 -0.69 3.47 17.06
CA GLY A 207 0.21 3.28 15.91
C GLY A 207 1.61 2.85 16.34
N ALA A 208 2.21 3.54 17.31
CA ALA A 208 3.52 3.20 17.85
C ALA A 208 3.54 1.78 18.45
N ALA A 209 2.49 1.37 19.16
CA ALA A 209 2.38 0.02 19.71
C ALA A 209 2.34 -1.05 18.59
N MET A 210 1.58 -0.82 17.52
CA MET A 210 1.55 -1.73 16.36
C MET A 210 2.91 -1.83 15.67
N LEU A 211 3.63 -0.71 15.55
CA LEU A 211 4.99 -0.72 15.02
C LEU A 211 5.97 -1.46 15.92
N VAL A 212 5.89 -1.28 17.24
CA VAL A 212 6.73 -2.03 18.19
C VAL A 212 6.49 -3.53 18.06
N VAL A 213 5.23 -3.96 17.88
CA VAL A 213 4.92 -5.36 17.60
C VAL A 213 5.56 -5.83 16.28
N ALA A 214 5.50 -5.01 15.22
CA ALA A 214 6.14 -5.33 13.95
C ALA A 214 7.67 -5.47 14.10
N VAL A 215 8.33 -4.52 14.76
CA VAL A 215 9.78 -4.55 14.99
C VAL A 215 10.18 -5.74 15.88
N ALA A 216 9.41 -6.05 16.92
CA ALA A 216 9.67 -7.21 17.76
C ALA A 216 9.51 -8.54 16.99
N ALA A 217 8.63 -8.57 15.99
CA ALA A 217 8.43 -9.72 15.11
C ALA A 217 9.40 -9.76 13.91
N SER A 218 10.13 -8.68 13.62
CA SER A 218 11.05 -8.62 12.48
C SER A 218 12.17 -9.67 12.51
N PRO A 219 12.68 -10.14 13.66
CA PRO A 219 13.69 -11.20 13.69
C PRO A 219 13.15 -12.61 13.41
N VAL A 220 11.83 -12.80 13.32
CA VAL A 220 11.20 -14.13 13.15
C VAL A 220 11.76 -14.90 11.94
N PRO A 221 11.94 -14.32 10.74
CA PRO A 221 12.55 -15.04 9.60
C PRO A 221 13.96 -15.56 9.88
N TYR A 222 14.73 -14.88 10.73
CA TYR A 222 16.04 -15.36 11.16
C TYR A 222 15.92 -16.50 12.18
N LEU A 223 15.03 -16.34 13.17
CA LEU A 223 14.82 -17.35 14.23
C LEU A 223 14.25 -18.67 13.68
N LEU A 224 13.44 -18.60 12.62
CA LEU A 224 12.92 -19.77 11.92
C LEU A 224 13.91 -20.38 10.92
N GLY A 225 15.11 -19.79 10.76
CA GLY A 225 16.11 -20.25 9.82
C GLY A 225 15.77 -19.97 8.34
N THR A 226 14.77 -19.14 8.06
CA THR A 226 14.41 -18.73 6.69
C THR A 226 15.48 -17.83 6.09
N PHE A 227 16.06 -16.91 6.88
CA PHE A 227 17.15 -16.03 6.45
C PHE A 227 18.33 -16.03 7.43
N GLY A 228 19.52 -15.69 6.93
CA GLY A 228 20.75 -15.60 7.71
C GLY A 228 21.01 -14.22 8.33
N VAL A 229 22.20 -14.05 8.91
CA VAL A 229 22.62 -12.82 9.62
C VAL A 229 22.55 -11.56 8.74
N TRP A 230 22.74 -11.67 7.43
CA TRP A 230 22.67 -10.53 6.51
C TRP A 230 21.28 -9.91 6.42
N TYR A 231 20.22 -10.69 6.63
CA TYR A 231 18.87 -10.14 6.79
C TYR A 231 18.77 -9.26 8.04
N LEU A 232 19.28 -9.74 9.18
CA LEU A 232 19.26 -8.99 10.44
C LEU A 232 20.04 -7.67 10.33
N VAL A 233 21.23 -7.72 9.71
CA VAL A 233 22.07 -6.54 9.46
C VAL A 233 21.33 -5.50 8.61
N ALA A 234 20.52 -5.94 7.65
CA ALA A 234 19.76 -5.05 6.77
C ALA A 234 18.45 -4.53 7.41
N VAL A 235 17.74 -5.36 8.19
CA VAL A 235 16.44 -4.98 8.78
C VAL A 235 16.60 -4.09 10.03
N ALA A 236 17.65 -4.30 10.83
CA ALA A 236 17.89 -3.52 12.04
C ALA A 236 17.95 -1.99 11.83
N PRO A 237 18.69 -1.44 10.83
CA PRO A 237 18.65 -0.01 10.56
C PRO A 237 17.29 0.47 10.05
N ALA A 238 16.56 -0.36 9.29
CA ALA A 238 15.21 -0.02 8.84
C ALA A 238 14.24 0.09 10.03
N ASP A 239 14.29 -0.85 10.97
CA ASP A 239 13.51 -0.84 12.20
C ASP A 239 13.85 0.37 13.08
N ALA A 240 15.13 0.70 13.22
CA ALA A 240 15.57 1.89 13.96
C ALA A 240 15.02 3.19 13.34
N VAL A 241 15.04 3.30 12.00
CA VAL A 241 14.44 4.43 11.29
C VAL A 241 12.93 4.50 11.54
N MET A 242 12.22 3.38 11.47
CA MET A 242 10.77 3.37 11.71
C MET A 242 10.42 3.73 13.16
N LEU A 243 11.17 3.23 14.16
CA LEU A 243 10.95 3.59 15.56
C LEU A 243 11.23 5.07 15.83
N ALA A 244 12.33 5.60 15.27
CA ALA A 244 12.63 7.02 15.34
C ALA A 244 11.54 7.88 14.66
N ALA A 245 11.00 7.40 13.54
CA ALA A 245 9.90 8.04 12.83
C ALA A 245 8.62 8.08 13.67
N ALA A 246 8.24 6.96 14.29
CA ALA A 246 7.06 6.90 15.16
C ALA A 246 7.20 7.78 16.41
N TYR A 247 8.41 7.89 16.98
CA TYR A 247 8.68 8.85 18.05
C TYR A 247 8.53 10.29 17.54
N ARG A 248 9.12 10.62 16.39
CA ARG A 248 9.04 11.95 15.78
C ARG A 248 7.60 12.34 15.42
N SER A 249 6.73 11.38 15.09
CA SER A 249 5.32 11.64 14.78
C SER A 249 4.53 12.29 15.93
N PHE A 250 5.01 12.24 17.17
CA PHE A 250 4.37 12.96 18.29
C PHE A 250 4.57 14.47 18.24
N ASP A 251 5.64 14.93 17.61
CA ASP A 251 5.96 16.35 17.48
C ASP A 251 5.69 16.87 16.05
N ASP A 252 5.97 16.03 15.04
CA ASP A 252 5.92 16.36 13.61
C ASP A 252 5.40 15.14 12.81
N PRO A 253 4.07 14.96 12.75
CA PRO A 253 3.42 13.85 12.03
C PRO A 253 3.87 13.74 10.56
N SER A 254 3.98 14.87 9.85
CA SER A 254 4.42 14.93 8.46
C SER A 254 5.83 14.36 8.25
N ALA A 255 6.80 14.76 9.08
CA ALA A 255 8.14 14.20 8.99
C ALA A 255 8.19 12.74 9.43
N GLY A 256 7.43 12.37 10.47
CA GLY A 256 7.28 10.98 10.90
C GLY A 256 6.74 10.09 9.78
N GLN A 257 5.71 10.53 9.05
CA GLN A 257 5.13 9.82 7.92
C GLN A 257 6.16 9.57 6.80
N ARG A 258 6.95 10.59 6.43
CA ARG A 258 8.02 10.48 5.41
C ARG A 258 9.10 9.48 5.82
N LEU A 259 9.54 9.53 7.08
CA LEU A 259 10.56 8.61 7.61
C LEU A 259 10.04 7.18 7.75
N LEU A 260 8.76 7.00 8.14
CA LEU A 260 8.11 5.70 8.16
C LEU A 260 8.13 5.07 6.76
N LYS A 261 7.76 5.84 5.73
CA LYS A 261 7.79 5.36 4.34
C LYS A 261 9.20 4.92 3.93
N LEU A 262 10.24 5.69 4.28
CA LEU A 262 11.63 5.31 4.03
C LEU A 262 12.00 4.00 4.73
N GLY A 263 11.70 3.88 6.02
CA GLY A 263 11.96 2.68 6.81
C GLY A 263 11.24 1.45 6.27
N MET A 264 9.99 1.58 5.84
CA MET A 264 9.22 0.48 5.23
C MET A 264 9.86 -0.03 3.93
N PHE A 265 10.33 0.86 3.05
CA PHE A 265 11.05 0.43 1.83
C PHE A 265 12.40 -0.18 2.15
N ALA A 266 13.13 0.34 3.14
CA ALA A 266 14.38 -0.25 3.60
C ALA A 266 14.15 -1.66 4.20
N ALA A 267 13.06 -1.85 4.96
CA ALA A 267 12.68 -3.15 5.50
C ALA A 267 12.32 -4.12 4.37
N ALA A 268 11.54 -3.71 3.37
CA ALA A 268 11.25 -4.54 2.19
C ALA A 268 12.53 -4.95 1.44
N PHE A 269 13.52 -4.05 1.34
CA PHE A 269 14.82 -4.36 0.76
C PHE A 269 15.63 -5.36 1.61
N ALA A 270 15.51 -5.33 2.94
CA ALA A 270 16.17 -6.31 3.81
C ALA A 270 15.73 -7.76 3.49
N PHE A 271 14.47 -7.98 3.12
CA PHE A 271 13.99 -9.30 2.67
C PHE A 271 14.65 -9.75 1.37
N VAL A 272 14.93 -8.81 0.45
CA VAL A 272 15.70 -9.10 -0.77
C VAL A 272 17.13 -9.53 -0.41
N VAL A 273 17.80 -8.78 0.47
CA VAL A 273 19.14 -9.13 0.97
C VAL A 273 19.15 -10.51 1.63
N GLY A 274 18.17 -10.78 2.49
CA GLY A 274 18.02 -12.06 3.17
C GLY A 274 17.89 -13.23 2.19
N ARG A 275 17.05 -13.08 1.15
CA ARG A 275 16.83 -14.12 0.15
C ARG A 275 18.06 -14.37 -0.72
N VAL A 276 18.78 -13.32 -1.12
CA VAL A 276 20.02 -13.43 -1.91
C VAL A 276 21.12 -14.10 -1.11
N ALA A 277 21.26 -13.76 0.17
CA ALA A 277 22.28 -14.35 1.04
C ALA A 277 21.99 -15.80 1.47
N ALA A 278 20.75 -16.26 1.32
CA ALA A 278 20.32 -17.62 1.61
C ALA A 278 20.26 -18.52 0.37
N ALA A 279 20.45 -17.97 -0.84
CA ALA A 279 20.57 -18.70 -2.10
C ALA A 279 21.98 -19.26 -2.27
#